data_AF-A0A419K889-F1
#
_entry.id   AF-A0A419K889-F1
#
_cell.length_a   1.000
_cell.length_b   1.000
_cell.length_c   1.000
_cell.angle_alpha   90.00
_cell.angle_beta   90.00
_cell.angle_gamma   90.00
#
_symmetry.space_group_name_H-M   'P 1'
#
loop_
_entity.id
_entity.type
_entity.pdbx_description
1 polymer ?
#
loop_
_entity_poly.entity_id
_entity_poly.type
_entity_poly.pdbx_seq_one_letter_code
_entity_poly.pdbx_strand_id
1 'polypeptide(L)' 'MKGNVAVIGTGTIGGAILKSLLKSEYTSTLIATRRNIEQLREFEKLGVVIT' A
#
# COMPACT_ATOMS: atom_id res chain seq x y z
N MET A 1 -8.95 12.16 -10.90
CA MET A 1 -8.71 10.76 -11.35
C MET A 1 -8.96 9.84 -10.17
N LYS A 2 -9.90 8.89 -10.25
CA LYS A 2 -9.99 7.75 -9.31
C LYS A 2 -9.47 6.53 -10.05
N GLY A 3 -8.34 6.01 -9.63
CA GLY A 3 -7.67 4.87 -10.25
C GLY A 3 -6.92 4.10 -9.18
N ASN A 4 -6.57 2.86 -9.47
CA ASN A 4 -5.80 2.06 -8.52
C ASN A 4 -4.39 2.64 -8.39
N VAL A 5 -3.85 2.66 -7.18
CA VAL A 5 -2.49 3.14 -6.90
C VAL A 5 -1.63 1.97 -6.48
N ALA A 6 -0.57 1.71 -7.24
CA ALA A 6 0.45 0.73 -6.91
C ALA A 6 1.71 1.43 -6.39
N VAL A 7 2.19 1.02 -5.21
CA VAL A 7 3.45 1.47 -4.63
C VAL A 7 4.49 0.37 -4.82
N ILE A 8 5.46 0.63 -5.69
CA ILE A 8 6.54 -0.31 -5.99
C ILE A 8 7.72 -0.06 -5.07
N GLY A 9 8.09 -1.07 -4.28
CA GLY A 9 9.15 -0.92 -3.28
C GLY A 9 8.62 -0.33 -1.97
N THR A 10 7.70 -1.05 -1.32
CA THR A 10 7.02 -0.60 -0.09
C THR A 10 7.92 -0.73 1.15
N GLY A 11 9.03 0.01 1.20
CA GLY A 11 9.88 0.14 2.39
C GLY A 11 9.47 1.26 3.31
N THR A 12 10.44 1.91 3.93
CA THR A 12 10.20 3.07 4.80
C THR A 12 9.39 4.15 4.08
N ILE A 13 9.83 4.56 2.88
CA ILE A 13 9.17 5.62 2.11
C ILE A 13 7.84 5.14 1.53
N GLY A 14 7.85 4.02 0.80
CA GLY A 14 6.63 3.49 0.19
C GLY A 14 5.53 3.19 1.22
N GLY A 15 5.92 2.65 2.38
CA GLY A 15 5.00 2.40 3.49
C GLY A 15 4.45 3.68 4.12
N ALA A 16 5.25 4.74 4.24
CA ALA A 16 4.77 6.04 4.73
C ALA A 16 3.75 6.66 3.77
N ILE A 17 4.02 6.60 2.45
CA ILE A 17 3.07 7.05 1.41
C ILE A 17 1.77 6.27 1.52
N LEU A 18 1.86 4.94 1.63
CA LEU A 18 0.69 4.08 1.69
C LEU A 18 -0.16 4.33 2.95
N LYS A 19 0.48 4.53 4.11
CA LYS A 19 -0.18 4.95 5.36
C LYS A 19 -0.85 6.31 5.21
N SER A 20 -0.24 7.26 4.48
CA SER A 20 -0.85 8.56 4.22
C SER A 20 -2.09 8.45 3.33
N LEU A 21 -2.04 7.60 2.29
CA LEU A 21 -3.18 7.37 1.39
C LEU A 21 -4.36 6.72 2.12
N LEU A 22 -4.07 5.73 2.97
CA LEU A 22 -5.08 5.10 3.85
C LEU A 22 -5.75 6.13 4.76
N LYS A 23 -4.97 7.04 5.37
CA LYS A 23 -5.49 8.12 6.23
C LYS A 23 -6.31 9.16 5.49
N SER A 24 -6.02 9.40 4.21
CA SER A 24 -6.80 10.32 3.37
C SER A 24 -8.14 9.73 2.88
N GLU A 25 -8.54 8.57 3.41
CA GLU A 25 -9.74 7.83 2.99
C GLU A 25 -9.77 7.60 1.47
N TYR A 26 -8.60 7.24 0.91
CA TYR A 26 -8.48 7.01 -0.53
C TYR A 26 -9.39 5.85 -0.95
N THR A 27 -10.49 6.17 -1.61
CA THR A 27 -11.57 5.22 -1.91
C THR A 27 -11.26 4.17 -2.98
N SER A 28 -10.07 4.17 -3.57
CA SER A 28 -9.68 3.24 -4.64
C SER A 28 -8.63 2.24 -4.16
N THR A 29 -8.43 1.15 -4.90
CA THR A 29 -7.55 0.07 -4.48
C THR A 29 -6.11 0.55 -4.33
N LEU A 30 -5.53 0.29 -3.16
CA LEU A 30 -4.11 0.46 -2.89
C LEU A 30 -3.42 -0.89 -3.04
N ILE A 31 -2.33 -0.93 -3.78
CA ILE A 31 -1.51 -2.12 -4.02
C ILE A 31 -0.10 -1.82 -3.51
N ALA A 32 0.43 -2.66 -2.61
CA ALA A 32 1.79 -2.59 -2.11
C ALA A 32 2.61 -3.72 -2.73
N THR A 33 3.79 -3.39 -3.28
CA THR A 33 4.69 -4.41 -3.85
C THR A 33 6.04 -4.48 -3.14
N ARG A 34 6.54 -5.72 -2.92
CA ARG A 34 7.91 -6.01 -2.44
C ARG A 34 8.36 -7.40 -2.86
N ARG A 35 9.68 -7.57 -2.99
CA ARG A 35 10.32 -8.89 -3.18
C ARG A 35 10.05 -9.87 -2.03
N ASN A 36 9.94 -9.38 -0.80
CA ASN A 36 9.59 -10.18 0.36
C ASN A 36 8.21 -9.76 0.87
N ILE A 37 7.19 -10.53 0.48
CA ILE A 37 5.78 -10.23 0.73
C ILE A 37 5.42 -10.27 2.23
N GLU A 38 6.16 -11.03 3.05
CA GLU A 38 5.90 -11.13 4.50
C GLU A 38 6.11 -9.79 5.22
N GLN A 39 6.95 -8.91 4.65
CA GLN A 39 7.13 -7.56 5.17
C GLN A 39 5.95 -6.63 4.88
N LEU A 40 4.97 -7.07 4.07
CA LEU A 40 3.77 -6.30 3.73
C LEU A 40 2.53 -6.72 4.51
N ARG A 41 2.61 -7.75 5.37
CA ARG A 41 1.48 -8.28 6.13
C ARG A 41 0.77 -7.23 6.99
N GLU A 42 1.47 -6.19 7.43
CA GLU A 42 0.84 -5.07 8.14
C GLU A 42 -0.15 -4.31 7.25
N PHE A 43 0.12 -4.19 5.94
CA PHE A 43 -0.72 -3.47 5.00
C PHE A 43 -1.93 -4.28 4.56
N GLU A 44 -1.79 -5.60 4.44
CA GLU A 44 -2.92 -6.51 4.14
C GLU A 44 -4.02 -6.37 5.20
N LYS A 45 -3.65 -6.29 6.48
CA LYS A 45 -4.59 -6.04 7.59
C LYS A 45 -5.28 -4.68 7.53
N LEU A 46 -4.74 -3.74 6.75
CA LEU A 46 -5.28 -2.40 6.54
C LEU A 46 -6.08 -2.29 5.22
N GLY A 47 -6.38 -3.42 4.56
CA GLY A 47 -7.18 -3.46 3.34
C GLY A 47 -6.40 -3.20 2.04
N VAL A 48 -5.07 -3.29 2.09
CA VAL A 48 -4.18 -3.08 0.94
C VAL A 48 -3.93 -4.42 0.27
N VAL A 49 -3.97 -4.47 -1.06
CA VAL A 49 -3.56 -5.64 -1.82
C VAL A 49 -2.04 -5.75 -1.78
N ILE A 50 -1.50 -6.89 -1.35
CA ILE A 50 -0.05 -7.13 -1.30
C ILE A 50 0.38 -8.05 -2.44
N THR A 51 1.53 -7.76 -3.07
CA THR A 51 2.13 -8.58 -4.13
C THR A 51 3.65 -8.49 -4.17
#